data_AF-A0A9R1TGJ4-F1
#
_entry.id   AF-A0A9R1TGJ4-F1
#
_cell.length_a   1.000
_cell.length_b   1.000
_cell.length_c   1.000
_cell.angle_alpha   90.00
_cell.angle_beta   90.00
_cell.angle_gamma   90.00
#
_symmetry.space_group_name_H-M   'P 1'
#
loop_
_entity.id
_entity.type
_entity.pdbx_description
1 polymer ?
#
loop_
_entity_poly.entity_id
_entity_poly.type
_entity_poly.pdbx_seq_one_letter_code
_entity_poly.pdbx_strand_id
1 'polypeptide(L)'
;MGDIFDSRHYRILKYSLQSIGHWPFQSSKEKLFFRSLTLFIISTIVIPKVPFLFLFWFVTNLESCYSIALLIIVGVNMLLIVFAGVTVVIKISSLDEMIRIIFISLAALSHLFWISWLGHILIVKSEKVFISTYQSEWYRLPPRLQLMIIPIMMRSLKPCEITAGKIYVMSMQSFGTALKTMMSFFTVLNSMR
;
A
#
# COMPACT_ATOMS: atom_id res chain seq x y z
N MET A 1 -54.09 16.61 -31.83
CA MET A 1 -53.33 17.17 -30.69
C MET A 1 -51.92 16.63 -30.80
N GLY A 2 -50.95 17.45 -31.22
CA GLY A 2 -49.56 17.02 -31.25
C GLY A 2 -49.07 16.85 -29.82
N ASP A 3 -48.44 15.71 -29.51
CA ASP A 3 -47.87 15.46 -28.20
C ASP A 3 -46.93 16.61 -27.83
N ILE A 4 -47.26 17.32 -26.74
CA ILE A 4 -46.54 18.50 -26.24
C ILE A 4 -45.02 18.22 -26.09
N PHE A 5 -44.68 16.95 -25.85
CA PHE A 5 -43.33 16.45 -25.62
C PHE A 5 -42.48 16.22 -26.88
N ASP A 6 -43.04 16.30 -28.09
CA ASP A 6 -42.29 16.18 -29.35
C ASP A 6 -41.84 17.54 -29.93
N SER A 7 -42.15 18.63 -29.23
CA SER A 7 -41.60 19.93 -29.57
C SER A 7 -40.06 19.95 -29.45
N ARG A 8 -39.41 20.68 -30.37
CA ARG A 8 -37.94 20.69 -30.55
C ARG A 8 -37.16 20.95 -29.25
N HIS A 9 -37.73 21.75 -28.34
CA HIS A 9 -37.13 22.11 -27.06
C HIS A 9 -37.10 20.95 -26.04
N TYR A 10 -38.14 20.10 -26.01
CA TYR A 10 -38.25 19.01 -25.05
C TYR A 10 -37.60 17.72 -25.53
N ARG A 11 -37.22 17.63 -26.81
CA ARG A 11 -36.63 16.42 -27.38
C ARG A 11 -35.32 16.02 -26.71
N ILE A 12 -34.46 17.00 -26.43
CA ILE A 12 -33.17 16.77 -25.73
C ILE A 12 -33.43 16.31 -24.28
N LEU A 13 -34.40 16.93 -23.61
CA LEU A 13 -34.80 16.58 -22.25
C LEU A 13 -35.43 15.18 -22.17
N LYS A 14 -36.23 14.81 -23.17
CA LYS A 14 -36.87 13.49 -23.32
C LYS A 14 -35.83 12.40 -23.49
N TYR A 15 -34.85 12.59 -24.39
CA TYR A 15 -33.76 11.62 -24.59
C TYR A 15 -32.87 11.46 -23.35
N SER A 16 -32.56 12.56 -22.66
CA SER A 16 -31.74 12.48 -21.43
C SER A 16 -32.49 11.80 -20.28
N LEU A 17 -33.79 12.09 -20.09
CA LEU A 17 -34.62 11.41 -19.09
C LEU A 17 -34.85 9.91 -19.42
N GLN A 18 -34.94 9.55 -20.71
CA GLN A 18 -35.02 8.16 -21.14
C GLN A 18 -33.72 7.40 -20.90
N SER A 19 -32.57 8.02 -21.16
CA SER A 19 -31.24 7.44 -20.91
C SER A 19 -30.97 7.19 -19.43
N ILE A 20 -31.59 7.97 -18.54
CA ILE A 20 -31.51 7.83 -17.08
C ILE A 20 -32.56 6.81 -16.56
N GLY A 21 -33.54 6.41 -17.39
CA GLY A 21 -34.66 5.53 -16.99
C GLY A 21 -35.70 6.22 -16.11
N HIS A 22 -35.70 7.56 -16.02
CA HIS A 22 -36.63 8.35 -15.21
C HIS A 22 -37.87 8.80 -16.00
N TRP A 23 -37.95 8.52 -17.31
CA TRP A 23 -39.07 8.93 -18.15
C TRP A 23 -40.38 8.17 -17.79
N PRO A 24 -41.50 8.86 -17.55
CA PRO A 24 -42.74 8.23 -17.05
C PRO A 24 -43.35 7.22 -18.03
N PHE A 25 -43.31 7.47 -19.35
CA PHE A 25 -43.96 6.65 -20.39
C PHE A 25 -43.05 5.58 -21.03
N GLN A 26 -41.95 5.21 -20.38
CA GLN A 26 -41.00 4.24 -20.93
C GLN A 26 -41.33 2.81 -20.50
N SER A 27 -41.14 1.86 -21.42
CA SER A 27 -41.41 0.42 -21.19
C SER A 27 -40.68 -0.10 -19.95
N SER A 28 -41.38 -0.86 -19.10
CA SER A 28 -40.84 -1.37 -17.82
C SER A 28 -39.54 -2.17 -17.98
N LYS A 29 -39.33 -2.83 -19.13
CA LYS A 29 -38.09 -3.58 -19.43
C LYS A 29 -36.90 -2.67 -19.71
N GLU A 30 -37.10 -1.55 -20.41
CA GLU A 30 -36.04 -0.58 -20.70
C GLU A 30 -35.63 0.19 -19.44
N LYS A 31 -36.60 0.54 -18.59
CA LYS A 31 -36.31 1.12 -17.27
C LYS A 31 -35.43 0.22 -16.41
N LEU A 32 -35.71 -1.07 -16.39
CA LEU A 32 -34.92 -2.06 -15.65
C LEU A 32 -33.51 -2.18 -16.23
N PHE A 33 -33.38 -2.17 -17.57
CA PHE A 33 -32.08 -2.21 -18.26
C PHE A 33 -31.22 -0.98 -17.95
N PHE A 34 -31.76 0.24 -18.08
CA PHE A 34 -31.02 1.47 -17.77
C PHE A 34 -30.65 1.59 -16.28
N ARG A 35 -31.54 1.15 -15.37
CA ARG A 35 -31.24 1.07 -13.93
C ARG A 35 -30.15 0.03 -13.63
N SER A 36 -30.18 -1.12 -14.30
CA SER A 36 -29.13 -2.14 -14.15
C SER A 36 -27.78 -1.64 -14.67
N LEU A 37 -27.75 -0.98 -15.84
CA LEU A 37 -26.54 -0.41 -16.45
C LEU A 37 -25.90 0.67 -15.58
N THR A 38 -26.71 1.57 -15.03
CA THR A 38 -26.23 2.63 -14.11
C THR A 38 -25.68 2.05 -12.81
N LEU A 39 -26.31 1.02 -12.25
CA LEU A 39 -25.78 0.29 -11.09
C LEU A 39 -24.46 -0.42 -11.40
N PHE A 40 -24.31 -1.00 -12.60
CA PHE A 40 -23.07 -1.63 -13.02
C PHE A 40 -21.92 -0.62 -13.14
N ILE A 41 -22.18 0.54 -13.75
CA ILE A 41 -21.18 1.63 -13.88
C ILE A 41 -20.76 2.14 -12.50
N ILE A 42 -21.72 2.39 -11.59
CA ILE A 42 -21.43 2.82 -10.22
C ILE A 42 -20.64 1.75 -9.47
N SER A 43 -21.02 0.48 -9.59
CA SER A 43 -20.31 -0.66 -9.00
C SER A 43 -18.84 -0.68 -9.47
N THR A 44 -18.59 -0.58 -10.77
CA THR A 44 -17.23 -0.55 -11.34
C THR A 44 -16.37 0.61 -10.81
N ILE A 45 -16.99 1.76 -10.49
CA ILE A 45 -16.31 2.94 -9.92
C ILE A 45 -16.07 2.81 -8.41
N VAL A 46 -16.97 2.13 -7.69
CA VAL A 46 -16.92 1.97 -6.22
C VAL A 46 -16.03 0.80 -5.82
N ILE A 47 -16.00 -0.29 -6.60
CA ILE A 47 -15.19 -1.49 -6.36
C ILE A 47 -13.71 -1.18 -6.14
N PRO A 48 -13.02 -0.29 -6.87
CA PRO A 48 -11.62 0.04 -6.56
C PRO A 48 -11.45 0.98 -5.35
N LYS A 49 -12.47 1.79 -5.02
CA LYS A 49 -12.41 2.79 -3.93
C LYS A 49 -12.54 2.18 -2.54
N VAL A 50 -13.43 1.20 -2.38
CA VAL A 50 -13.68 0.52 -1.09
C VAL A 50 -12.45 -0.25 -0.57
N PRO A 51 -11.80 -1.12 -1.36
CA PRO A 51 -10.61 -1.85 -0.91
C PRO A 51 -9.41 -0.93 -0.72
N PHE A 52 -9.28 0.17 -1.48
CA PHE A 52 -8.21 1.15 -1.25
C PHE A 52 -8.36 1.85 0.11
N LEU A 53 -9.57 2.33 0.43
CA LEU A 53 -9.85 2.95 1.73
C LEU A 53 -9.71 1.95 2.88
N PHE A 54 -10.17 0.72 2.69
CA PHE A 54 -10.03 -0.35 3.67
C PHE A 54 -8.56 -0.73 3.90
N LEU A 55 -7.78 -0.91 2.83
CA LEU A 55 -6.35 -1.20 2.90
C LEU A 55 -5.59 -0.08 3.61
N PHE A 56 -5.91 1.18 3.31
CA PHE A 56 -5.31 2.31 3.99
C PHE A 56 -5.63 2.31 5.50
N TRP A 57 -6.91 2.19 5.87
CA TRP A 57 -7.33 2.13 7.26
C TRP A 57 -6.67 0.96 8.01
N PHE A 58 -6.61 -0.20 7.36
CA PHE A 58 -5.94 -1.38 7.87
C PHE A 58 -4.43 -1.13 8.09
N VAL A 59 -3.73 -0.52 7.14
CA VAL A 59 -2.31 -0.20 7.27
C VAL A 59 -2.06 0.82 8.38
N THR A 60 -2.87 1.87 8.52
CA THR A 60 -2.73 2.85 9.61
C THR A 60 -2.96 2.25 10.98
N ASN A 61 -3.90 1.32 11.10
CA ASN A 61 -4.14 0.58 12.34
C ASN A 61 -3.00 -0.40 12.63
N LEU A 62 -2.54 -1.12 11.61
CA LEU A 62 -1.38 -2.01 11.74
C LEU A 62 -0.14 -1.23 12.19
N GLU A 63 0.16 -0.08 11.58
CA GLU A 63 1.27 0.76 12.01
C GLU A 63 1.11 1.14 13.48
N SER A 64 -0.06 1.63 13.89
CA SER A 64 -0.30 2.05 15.27
C SER A 64 -0.15 0.92 16.28
N CYS A 65 -0.61 -0.29 15.96
CA CYS A 65 -0.51 -1.45 16.84
C CYS A 65 0.89 -2.09 16.84
N TYR A 66 1.55 -2.16 15.68
CA TYR A 66 2.80 -2.90 15.52
C TYR A 66 4.05 -2.01 15.58
N SER A 67 3.94 -0.68 15.59
CA SER A 67 5.11 0.21 15.58
C SER A 67 6.09 -0.09 16.72
N ILE A 68 5.59 -0.29 17.95
CA ILE A 68 6.42 -0.61 19.12
C ILE A 68 6.93 -2.04 19.05
N ALA A 69 6.08 -3.00 18.67
CA ALA A 69 6.46 -4.40 18.56
C ALA A 69 7.59 -4.60 17.52
N LEU A 70 7.47 -3.96 16.35
CA LEU A 70 8.49 -3.99 15.31
C LEU A 70 9.79 -3.34 15.76
N LEU A 71 9.75 -2.28 16.56
CA LEU A 71 10.95 -1.68 17.14
C LEU A 71 11.68 -2.67 18.04
N ILE A 72 10.94 -3.38 18.91
CA ILE A 72 11.51 -4.42 19.78
C ILE A 72 12.10 -5.56 18.93
N ILE A 73 11.36 -6.02 17.91
CA ILE A 73 11.81 -7.12 17.04
C ILE A 73 13.11 -6.73 16.30
N VAL A 74 13.17 -5.55 15.69
CA VAL A 74 14.38 -5.07 15.01
C VAL A 74 15.51 -4.93 16.02
N GLY A 75 15.27 -4.32 17.18
CA GLY A 75 16.29 -4.18 18.24
C GLY A 75 16.86 -5.52 18.70
N VAL A 76 16.00 -6.51 18.96
CA VAL A 76 16.43 -7.86 19.35
C VAL A 76 17.22 -8.54 18.23
N ASN A 77 16.81 -8.43 16.97
CA ASN A 77 17.56 -8.99 15.84
C ASN A 77 18.94 -8.32 15.70
N MET A 78 19.04 -7.00 15.86
CA MET A 78 20.32 -6.29 15.85
C MET A 78 21.25 -6.80 16.97
N LEU A 79 20.74 -6.92 18.20
CA LEU A 79 21.52 -7.42 19.34
C LEU A 79 21.98 -8.86 19.12
N LEU A 80 21.10 -9.74 18.64
CA LEU A 80 21.44 -11.13 18.34
C LEU A 80 22.60 -11.24 17.35
N ILE A 81 22.60 -10.43 16.29
CA ILE A 81 23.67 -10.44 15.28
C ILE A 81 24.99 -9.93 15.86
N VAL A 82 24.95 -8.87 16.68
CA VAL A 82 26.15 -8.35 17.36
C VAL A 82 26.73 -9.37 18.34
N PHE A 83 25.89 -10.00 19.18
CA PHE A 83 26.32 -11.03 20.11
C PHE A 83 26.89 -12.26 19.40
N ALA A 84 26.25 -12.69 18.30
CA ALA A 84 26.76 -13.77 17.47
C ALA A 84 28.15 -13.42 16.90
N GLY A 85 28.33 -12.20 16.38
CA GLY A 85 29.61 -11.71 15.86
C GLY A 85 30.72 -11.71 16.91
N VAL A 86 30.45 -11.20 18.12
CA VAL A 86 31.40 -11.22 19.25
C VAL A 86 31.76 -12.65 19.64
N THR A 87 30.78 -13.55 19.71
CA THR A 87 31.01 -14.94 20.11
C THR A 87 31.91 -15.67 19.10
N VAL A 88 31.71 -15.43 17.80
CA VAL A 88 32.59 -15.97 16.74
C VAL A 88 34.03 -15.49 16.92
N VAL A 89 34.24 -14.22 17.27
CA VAL A 89 35.59 -13.66 17.45
C VAL A 89 36.30 -14.22 18.69
N ILE A 90 35.58 -14.45 19.78
CA ILE A 90 36.16 -14.94 21.04
C ILE A 90 36.37 -16.45 21.02
N LYS A 91 35.42 -17.22 20.49
CA LYS A 91 35.43 -18.70 20.51
C LYS A 91 35.72 -19.26 19.11
N ILE A 92 37.00 -19.35 18.74
CA ILE A 92 37.46 -19.96 17.47
C ILE A 92 37.82 -21.45 17.66
N SER A 93 37.52 -22.06 18.81
CA SER A 93 38.12 -23.35 19.18
C SER A 93 37.38 -24.61 18.69
N SER A 94 36.07 -24.55 18.37
CA SER A 94 35.31 -25.74 17.95
C SER A 94 34.44 -25.50 16.70
N LEU A 95 34.51 -26.44 15.75
CA LEU A 95 33.76 -26.35 14.48
C LEU A 95 32.23 -26.41 14.71
N ASP A 96 31.78 -27.21 15.67
CA ASP A 96 30.35 -27.39 15.95
C ASP A 96 29.69 -26.11 16.51
N GLU A 97 30.39 -25.37 17.39
CA GLU A 97 29.88 -24.09 17.89
C GLU A 97 29.85 -23.04 16.78
N MET A 98 30.88 -22.99 15.93
CA MET A 98 30.97 -22.04 14.82
C MET A 98 29.80 -22.24 13.83
N ILE A 99 29.51 -23.48 13.44
CA ILE A 99 28.39 -23.80 12.53
C ILE A 99 27.06 -23.35 13.14
N ARG A 100 26.83 -23.61 14.44
CA ARG A 100 25.60 -23.18 15.13
C ARG A 100 25.46 -21.66 15.14
N ILE A 101 26.53 -20.92 15.43
CA ILE A 101 26.49 -19.46 15.49
C ILE A 101 26.23 -18.86 14.09
N ILE A 102 26.85 -19.41 13.04
CA ILE A 102 26.60 -19.01 11.65
C ILE A 102 25.13 -19.23 11.28
N PHE A 103 24.55 -20.37 11.68
CA PHE A 103 23.14 -20.65 11.40
C PHE A 103 22.21 -19.65 12.10
N ILE A 104 22.47 -19.34 13.37
CA ILE A 104 21.68 -18.38 14.15
C ILE A 104 21.79 -16.98 13.55
N SER A 105 22.99 -16.54 13.17
CA SER A 105 23.19 -15.22 12.58
C SER A 105 22.53 -15.11 11.20
N LEU A 106 22.61 -16.15 10.38
CA LEU A 106 21.93 -16.20 9.09
C LEU A 106 20.40 -16.19 9.26
N ALA A 107 19.87 -16.92 10.24
CA ALA A 107 18.45 -16.90 10.56
C ALA A 107 17.99 -15.49 10.98
N ALA A 108 18.71 -14.83 11.88
CA ALA A 108 18.39 -13.46 12.30
C ALA A 108 18.46 -12.44 11.14
N LEU A 109 19.46 -12.55 10.28
CA LEU A 109 19.59 -11.74 9.07
C LEU A 109 18.41 -11.97 8.10
N SER A 110 18.03 -13.23 7.88
CA SER A 110 16.91 -13.58 7.00
C SER A 110 15.57 -13.06 7.54
N HIS A 111 15.38 -13.10 8.85
CA HIS A 111 14.19 -12.58 9.51
C HIS A 111 14.09 -11.06 9.36
N LEU A 112 15.19 -10.34 9.62
CA LEU A 112 15.25 -8.88 9.43
C LEU A 112 15.06 -8.49 7.96
N PHE A 113 15.64 -9.26 7.03
CA PHE A 113 15.46 -9.07 5.59
C PHE A 113 13.99 -9.19 5.19
N TRP A 114 13.30 -10.26 5.62
CA TRP A 114 11.92 -10.49 5.22
C TRP A 114 10.98 -9.38 5.74
N ILE A 115 11.14 -8.96 7.00
CA ILE A 115 10.36 -7.86 7.57
C ILE A 115 10.58 -6.56 6.78
N SER A 116 11.85 -6.23 6.50
CA SER A 116 12.20 -5.01 5.75
C SER A 116 11.72 -5.07 4.30
N TRP A 117 11.73 -6.26 3.70
CA TRP A 117 11.26 -6.50 2.33
C TRP A 117 9.74 -6.33 2.21
N LEU A 118 8.98 -6.89 3.15
CA LEU A 118 7.52 -6.71 3.21
C LEU A 118 7.14 -5.24 3.37
N GLY A 119 7.84 -4.51 4.25
CA GLY A 119 7.67 -3.06 4.39
C GLY A 119 7.97 -2.31 3.08
N HIS A 120 9.04 -2.68 2.39
CA HIS A 120 9.40 -2.08 1.11
C HIS A 120 8.37 -2.34 0.00
N ILE A 121 7.86 -3.56 -0.12
CA ILE A 121 6.79 -3.89 -1.10
C ILE A 121 5.57 -3.02 -0.85
N LEU A 122 5.19 -2.80 0.41
CA LEU A 122 4.04 -1.97 0.76
C LEU A 122 4.22 -0.53 0.26
N ILE A 123 5.41 0.05 0.48
CA ILE A 123 5.77 1.40 0.03
C ILE A 123 5.64 1.49 -1.50
N VAL A 124 6.32 0.60 -2.23
CA VAL A 124 6.32 0.58 -3.70
C VAL A 124 4.91 0.38 -4.26
N LYS A 125 4.12 -0.50 -3.64
CA LYS A 125 2.76 -0.75 -4.10
C LYS A 125 1.85 0.45 -3.86
N SER A 126 2.02 1.14 -2.73
CA SER A 126 1.26 2.36 -2.43
C SER A 126 1.59 3.49 -3.40
N GLU A 127 2.86 3.68 -3.74
CA GLU A 127 3.31 4.67 -4.72
C GLU A 127 2.78 4.37 -6.13
N LYS A 128 2.74 3.08 -6.51
CA LYS A 128 2.17 2.66 -7.79
C LYS A 128 0.71 3.06 -7.96
N VAL A 129 -0.07 3.15 -6.87
CA VAL A 129 -1.46 3.63 -6.94
C VAL A 129 -1.50 5.08 -7.38
N PHE A 130 -0.65 5.95 -6.81
CA PHE A 130 -0.53 7.34 -7.24
C PHE A 130 -0.16 7.43 -8.73
N ILE A 131 0.90 6.74 -9.15
CA ILE A 131 1.39 6.77 -10.54
C ILE A 131 0.29 6.31 -11.50
N SER A 132 -0.39 5.21 -11.20
CA SER A 132 -1.47 4.68 -12.06
C SER A 132 -2.68 5.61 -12.14
N THR A 133 -3.04 6.27 -11.04
CA THR A 133 -4.15 7.22 -11.00
C THR A 133 -3.78 8.50 -11.76
N TYR A 134 -2.54 8.96 -11.63
CA TYR A 134 -2.02 10.13 -12.34
C TYR A 134 -1.93 9.91 -13.85
N GLN A 135 -1.46 8.72 -14.26
CA GLN A 135 -1.36 8.32 -15.67
C GLN A 135 -2.71 7.96 -16.31
N SER A 136 -3.75 7.76 -15.51
CA SER A 136 -5.10 7.64 -16.05
C SER A 136 -5.49 8.94 -16.75
N GLU A 137 -6.31 8.87 -17.81
CA GLU A 137 -6.84 10.06 -18.48
C GLU A 137 -7.92 10.74 -17.62
N TRP A 138 -7.64 10.97 -16.33
CA TRP A 138 -8.59 11.49 -15.33
C TRP A 138 -9.17 12.84 -15.75
N TYR A 139 -8.38 13.66 -16.44
CA TYR A 139 -8.78 14.96 -16.99
C TYR A 139 -9.81 14.86 -18.13
N ARG A 140 -10.00 13.68 -18.74
CA ARG A 140 -11.05 13.41 -19.73
C ARG A 140 -12.34 12.86 -19.12
N LEU A 141 -12.34 12.54 -17.83
CA LEU A 141 -13.53 12.01 -17.15
C LEU A 141 -14.56 13.12 -16.88
N PRO A 142 -15.84 12.77 -16.65
CA PRO A 142 -16.87 13.72 -16.23
C PRO A 142 -16.45 14.53 -14.98
N PRO A 143 -16.89 15.79 -14.82
CA PRO A 143 -16.48 16.67 -13.71
C PRO A 143 -16.67 16.05 -12.31
N ARG A 144 -17.75 15.27 -12.13
CA ARG A 144 -18.03 14.57 -10.87
C ARG A 144 -16.96 13.52 -10.53
N LEU A 145 -16.43 12.82 -11.53
CA LEU A 145 -15.39 11.80 -11.34
C LEU A 145 -14.01 12.43 -11.15
N GLN A 146 -13.72 13.53 -11.84
CA GLN A 146 -12.51 14.33 -11.61
C GLN A 146 -12.41 14.78 -10.14
N LEU A 147 -13.49 15.37 -9.62
CA LEU A 147 -13.60 15.79 -8.22
C LEU A 147 -13.40 14.65 -7.22
N MET A 148 -13.76 13.41 -7.59
CA MET A 148 -13.55 12.23 -6.75
C MET A 148 -12.12 11.68 -6.79
N ILE A 149 -11.40 11.86 -7.90
CA ILE A 149 -10.03 11.33 -8.09
C ILE A 149 -8.99 12.24 -7.45
N ILE A 150 -9.18 13.56 -7.50
CA ILE A 150 -8.28 14.55 -6.89
C ILE A 150 -7.91 14.21 -5.42
N PRO A 151 -8.87 13.96 -4.50
CA PRO A 151 -8.52 13.63 -3.11
C PRO A 151 -7.78 12.29 -2.98
N ILE A 152 -8.06 11.31 -3.85
CA ILE A 152 -7.34 10.03 -3.87
C ILE A 152 -5.88 10.27 -4.27
N MET A 153 -5.67 11.03 -5.33
CA MET A 153 -4.35 11.41 -5.83
C MET A 153 -3.55 12.21 -4.79
N MET A 154 -4.16 13.24 -4.20
CA MET A 154 -3.60 14.07 -3.14
C MET A 154 -3.19 13.27 -1.90
N ARG A 155 -3.92 12.20 -1.57
CA ARG A 155 -3.58 11.32 -0.43
C ARG A 155 -2.51 10.29 -0.79
N SER A 156 -2.58 9.70 -1.98
CA SER A 156 -1.59 8.73 -2.47
C SER A 156 -0.20 9.32 -2.75
N LEU A 157 -0.07 10.65 -2.76
CA LEU A 157 1.22 11.36 -2.77
C LEU A 157 2.12 10.99 -1.58
N LYS A 158 1.52 10.61 -0.44
CA LYS A 158 2.27 10.08 0.69
C LYS A 158 2.25 8.55 0.62
N PRO A 159 3.40 7.88 0.42
CA PRO A 159 3.45 6.44 0.44
C PRO A 159 3.04 5.90 1.82
N CYS A 160 2.43 4.72 1.82
CA CYS A 160 2.11 3.99 3.04
C CYS A 160 3.40 3.35 3.57
N GLU A 161 3.99 3.98 4.57
CA GLU A 161 5.21 3.51 5.22
C GLU A 161 4.88 2.91 6.58
N ILE A 162 5.47 1.76 6.90
CA ILE A 162 5.41 1.20 8.25
C ILE A 162 6.69 1.59 8.98
N THR A 163 6.54 2.26 10.12
CA THR A 163 7.67 2.71 10.93
C THR A 163 7.75 1.94 12.26
N ALA A 164 8.93 1.42 12.60
CA ALA A 164 9.23 0.96 13.95
C ALA A 164 9.51 2.16 14.85
N GLY A 165 8.66 2.34 15.86
CA GLY A 165 8.75 3.41 16.85
C GLY A 165 8.80 4.83 16.29
N LYS A 166 8.40 5.05 15.03
CA LYS A 166 8.61 6.30 14.26
C LYS A 166 10.07 6.69 14.02
N ILE A 167 11.03 5.82 14.34
CA ILE A 167 12.47 6.10 14.22
C ILE A 167 13.08 5.33 13.04
N TYR A 168 12.59 4.11 12.78
CA TYR A 168 13.11 3.23 11.75
C TYR A 168 12.03 2.90 10.72
N VAL A 169 12.19 3.37 9.49
CA VAL A 169 11.28 3.05 8.39
C VAL A 169 11.57 1.63 7.90
N MET A 170 10.54 0.77 7.77
CA MET A 170 10.70 -0.58 7.23
C MET A 170 10.92 -0.54 5.72
N SER A 171 12.18 -0.33 5.32
CA SER A 171 12.59 -0.28 3.92
C SER A 171 13.89 -1.04 3.71
N MET A 172 14.14 -1.44 2.45
CA MET A 172 15.41 -2.07 2.07
C MET A 172 16.61 -1.13 2.29
N GLN A 173 16.39 0.18 2.22
CA GLN A 173 17.41 1.19 2.51
C GLN A 173 17.81 1.16 3.99
N SER A 174 16.83 1.12 4.89
CA SER A 174 17.08 1.01 6.33
C SER A 174 17.75 -0.32 6.71
N PHE A 175 17.39 -1.41 6.02
CA PHE A 175 18.08 -2.69 6.17
C PHE A 175 19.57 -2.58 5.78
N GLY A 176 19.86 -1.93 4.65
CA GLY A 176 21.23 -1.68 4.20
C GLY A 176 22.04 -0.84 5.20
N THR A 177 21.44 0.20 5.79
CA THR A 177 22.12 1.01 6.82
C THR A 177 22.35 0.20 8.10
N ALA A 178 21.40 -0.64 8.51
CA ALA A 178 21.55 -1.56 9.64
C ALA A 178 22.69 -2.59 9.43
N LEU A 179 22.81 -3.18 8.23
CA LEU A 179 23.93 -4.07 7.92
C LEU A 179 25.27 -3.33 7.95
N LYS A 180 25.32 -2.11 7.41
CA LYS A 180 26.54 -1.30 7.40
C LYS A 180 27.01 -0.96 8.81
N THR A 181 26.09 -0.64 9.72
CA THR A 181 26.45 -0.39 11.12
C THR A 181 26.95 -1.65 11.80
N MET A 182 26.31 -2.81 11.60
CA MET A 182 26.80 -4.09 12.11
C MET A 182 28.23 -4.42 11.63
N MET A 183 28.50 -4.26 10.32
CA MET A 183 29.84 -4.50 9.76
C MET A 183 30.86 -3.51 10.33
N SER A 184 30.48 -2.26 10.55
CA SER A 184 31.33 -1.26 11.21
C SER A 184 31.68 -1.68 12.64
N PHE A 185 30.69 -2.11 13.43
CA PHE A 185 30.93 -2.62 14.79
C PHE A 185 31.87 -3.82 14.78
N PHE A 186 31.66 -4.77 13.87
CA PHE A 186 32.53 -5.94 13.73
C PHE A 186 33.97 -5.55 13.36
N THR A 187 34.14 -4.61 12.43
CA THR A 187 35.46 -4.11 12.02
C THR A 187 36.19 -3.44 13.19
N VAL A 188 35.49 -2.60 13.97
CA VAL A 188 36.06 -1.95 15.16
C VAL A 188 36.47 -3.00 16.20
N LEU A 189 35.60 -3.97 16.49
CA LEU A 189 35.91 -5.06 17.42
C LEU A 189 37.15 -5.85 17.01
N ASN A 190 37.30 -6.15 15.72
CA ASN A 190 38.51 -6.81 15.21
C ASN A 190 39.75 -5.92 15.29
N SER A 191 39.62 -4.60 15.13
CA SER A 191 40.77 -3.68 15.20
C SER A 191 41.29 -3.42 16.62
N MET A 192 40.45 -3.62 17.65
CA MET A 192 40.84 -3.49 19.06
C MET A 192 41.51 -4.75 19.62
N ARG A 193 41.63 -5.80 18.81
CA ARG A 193 42.31 -7.05 19.15
C ARG A 193 43.72 -7.05 18.57
#